data_AF-A0A5C5YXE3-F1
#
_entry.id   AF-A0A5C5YXE3-F1
#
_cell.length_a   1.000
_cell.length_b   1.000
_cell.length_c   1.000
_cell.angle_alpha   90.00
_cell.angle_beta   90.00
_cell.angle_gamma   90.00
#
_symmetry.space_group_name_H-M   'P 1'
#
loop_
_entity.id
_entity.type
_entity.pdbx_description
1 polymer ?
#
loop_
_entity_poly.entity_id
_entity_poly.type
_entity_poly.pdbx_seq_one_letter_code
_entity_poly.pdbx_strand_id
1 'polypeptide(L)'
;MRSIAPFLLVAAFLLIAAATTCGAETPANTSGLPFLQIDTDYHVQFPDHIKAFTRISSSVDYGKTSSGQRIPVTTKVTHVVTVFTIRELGPSQWALLEHPSSLSDAATWNLQRTSAAKLNSQNIKKLQSTDDGKKRLEDLRRYAKNSVDTTQTWVNLAHAFAISPLPTEDTRPKISVNVTIGKRNSD
;
A
#
# COMPACT_ATOMS: atom_id res chain seq x y z
N MET A 1 53.93 28.83 -52.40
CA MET A 1 54.35 30.21 -52.08
C MET A 1 53.22 30.88 -51.28
N ARG A 2 53.54 31.43 -50.09
CA ARG A 2 52.83 32.45 -49.28
C ARG A 2 51.36 32.13 -48.92
N SER A 3 50.98 31.72 -47.71
CA SER A 3 51.05 32.39 -46.38
C SER A 3 50.64 33.87 -46.40
N ILE A 4 49.53 34.21 -45.72
CA ILE A 4 49.40 35.19 -44.63
C ILE A 4 47.94 35.20 -44.15
N ALA A 5 47.79 35.12 -42.82
CA ALA A 5 46.55 35.14 -42.05
C ALA A 5 46.06 36.59 -41.81
N PRO A 6 45.48 36.92 -40.64
CA PRO A 6 44.06 36.95 -40.30
C PRO A 6 43.55 38.40 -40.14
N PHE A 7 42.24 38.62 -40.08
CA PHE A 7 41.72 39.86 -39.50
C PHE A 7 40.63 39.55 -38.46
N LEU A 8 41.08 39.57 -37.21
CA LEU A 8 40.26 39.84 -36.05
C LEU A 8 39.62 41.23 -36.21
N LEU A 9 38.30 41.31 -36.04
CA LEU A 9 37.71 42.53 -35.49
C LEU A 9 36.83 42.15 -34.30
N VAL A 10 37.39 42.41 -33.13
CA VAL A 10 36.72 42.46 -31.84
C VAL A 10 35.91 43.76 -31.83
N ALA A 11 34.60 43.67 -31.64
CA ALA A 11 33.81 44.78 -31.11
C ALA A 11 32.72 44.20 -30.20
N ALA A 12 32.99 44.34 -28.91
CA ALA A 12 32.08 44.06 -27.83
C ALA A 12 30.85 44.97 -27.90
N PHE A 13 29.66 44.40 -27.76
CA PHE A 13 28.53 45.13 -27.18
C PHE A 13 27.97 44.34 -26.00
N LEU A 14 27.95 45.05 -24.88
CA LEU A 14 27.60 44.61 -23.54
C LEU A 14 26.15 44.11 -23.43
N LEU A 15 26.01 43.09 -22.57
CA LEU A 15 24.97 42.88 -21.56
C LEU A 15 23.63 43.61 -21.73
N ILE A 16 22.56 42.81 -21.91
CA ILE A 16 21.41 42.87 -21.00
C ILE A 16 21.09 41.45 -20.55
N ALA A 17 21.31 41.22 -19.25
CA ALA A 17 20.79 40.10 -18.51
C ALA A 17 19.27 40.24 -18.35
N ALA A 18 18.53 39.20 -18.68
CA ALA A 18 17.31 38.81 -17.97
C ALA A 18 17.05 37.33 -18.27
N ALA A 19 17.63 36.49 -17.42
CA ALA A 19 17.26 35.10 -17.31
C ALA A 19 15.75 35.00 -17.01
N THR A 20 14.99 34.50 -17.98
CA THR A 20 13.77 33.74 -17.70
C THR A 20 13.96 32.36 -18.30
N THR A 21 14.99 31.67 -17.81
CA THR A 21 14.80 30.25 -17.53
C THR A 21 13.64 30.18 -16.55
N CYS A 22 12.43 29.99 -17.07
CA CYS A 22 11.35 29.41 -16.31
C CYS A 22 11.78 27.97 -16.01
N GLY A 23 12.78 27.84 -15.14
CA GLY A 23 12.80 26.73 -14.21
C GLY A 23 11.50 26.88 -13.47
N ALA A 24 10.50 26.10 -13.87
CA ALA A 24 9.57 25.60 -12.90
C ALA A 24 10.44 24.82 -11.91
N GLU A 25 11.01 25.54 -10.94
CA GLU A 25 11.29 24.98 -9.64
C GLU A 25 9.95 24.41 -9.23
N THR A 26 9.81 23.09 -9.38
CA THR A 26 8.74 22.33 -8.77
C THR A 26 8.64 22.88 -7.36
N PRO A 27 7.55 23.59 -7.00
CA PRO A 27 7.43 24.11 -5.65
C PRO A 27 7.62 22.90 -4.77
N ALA A 28 8.57 22.99 -3.83
CA ALA A 28 8.81 21.94 -2.86
C ALA A 28 7.45 21.58 -2.29
N ASN A 29 6.89 20.47 -2.81
CA ASN A 29 5.52 20.07 -2.55
C ASN A 29 5.49 19.90 -1.06
N THR A 30 4.95 20.88 -0.35
CA THR A 30 4.82 20.86 1.10
C THR A 30 3.61 19.97 1.38
N SER A 31 3.69 18.74 0.88
CA SER A 31 2.96 17.60 1.35
C SER A 31 3.13 17.63 2.86
N GLY A 32 2.04 17.79 3.60
CA GLY A 32 2.05 17.70 5.07
C GLY A 32 2.52 16.34 5.60
N LEU A 33 2.94 15.43 4.71
CA LEU A 33 3.42 14.07 5.00
C LEU A 33 4.78 13.85 4.31
N PRO A 34 5.87 14.45 4.83
CA PRO A 34 7.19 14.42 4.19
C PRO A 34 7.84 13.03 4.15
N PHE A 35 7.30 12.07 4.90
CA PHE A 35 7.80 10.69 4.95
C PHE A 35 7.24 9.81 3.83
N LEU A 36 6.25 10.29 3.06
CA LEU A 36 5.69 9.53 1.94
C LEU A 36 6.66 9.56 0.77
N GLN A 37 6.88 8.37 0.20
CA GLN A 37 7.74 8.18 -0.97
C GLN A 37 6.92 7.56 -2.10
N ILE A 38 7.17 8.04 -3.32
CA ILE A 38 6.60 7.45 -4.54
C ILE A 38 7.10 6.01 -4.67
N ASP A 39 6.27 5.15 -5.25
CA ASP A 39 6.48 3.71 -5.45
C ASP A 39 6.73 2.93 -4.16
N THR A 40 6.25 3.45 -3.03
CA THR A 40 6.37 2.81 -1.72
C THR A 40 4.99 2.42 -1.18
N ASP A 41 4.94 1.25 -0.54
CA ASP A 41 3.73 0.70 0.07
C ASP A 41 3.57 1.21 1.51
N TYR A 42 2.35 1.66 1.84
CA TYR A 42 1.98 2.11 3.18
C TYR A 42 0.70 1.42 3.65
N HIS A 43 0.62 1.20 4.96
CA HIS A 43 -0.66 1.01 5.61
C HIS A 43 -1.38 2.34 5.72
N VAL A 44 -2.58 2.42 5.16
CA VAL A 44 -3.44 3.60 5.27
C VAL A 44 -4.77 3.13 5.85
N GLN A 45 -5.15 3.72 6.99
CA GLN A 45 -6.41 3.43 7.65
C GLN A 45 -7.37 4.59 7.47
N PHE A 46 -8.48 4.33 6.79
CA PHE A 46 -9.59 5.27 6.66
C PHE A 46 -10.66 4.98 7.71
N PRO A 47 -11.47 5.98 8.11
CA PRO A 47 -12.64 5.76 8.94
C PRO A 47 -13.64 4.78 8.31
N ASP A 48 -14.34 3.99 9.14
CA ASP A 48 -15.26 2.93 8.69
C ASP A 48 -16.41 3.40 7.79
N HIS A 49 -16.76 4.70 7.85
CA HIS A 49 -17.80 5.28 7.01
C HIS A 49 -17.34 5.52 5.56
N ILE A 50 -16.03 5.49 5.29
CA ILE A 50 -15.46 5.62 3.95
C ILE A 50 -15.54 4.26 3.24
N LYS A 51 -16.49 4.14 2.31
CA LYS A 51 -16.76 2.89 1.59
C LYS A 51 -15.88 2.67 0.35
N ALA A 52 -15.07 3.65 -0.05
CA ALA A 52 -14.24 3.57 -1.25
C ALA A 52 -13.30 2.34 -1.25
N PHE A 53 -12.86 1.91 -0.07
CA PHE A 53 -11.90 0.82 0.12
C PHE A 53 -12.45 -0.35 0.95
N THR A 54 -13.77 -0.36 1.19
CA THR A 54 -14.44 -1.34 2.06
C THR A 54 -15.71 -1.87 1.42
N ARG A 55 -15.80 -3.20 1.26
CA ARG A 55 -17.01 -3.90 0.84
C ARG A 55 -17.42 -4.91 1.89
N ILE A 56 -18.67 -4.83 2.33
CA ILE A 56 -19.26 -5.82 3.23
C ILE A 56 -20.22 -6.67 2.42
N SER A 57 -20.01 -7.99 2.46
CA SER A 57 -20.91 -8.99 1.90
C SER A 57 -21.49 -9.81 3.05
N SER A 58 -22.78 -10.12 2.98
CA SER A 58 -23.45 -10.96 3.98
C SER A 58 -24.23 -12.06 3.29
N SER A 59 -24.11 -13.29 3.79
CA SER A 59 -24.92 -14.43 3.37
C SER A 59 -25.60 -15.04 4.59
N VAL A 60 -26.78 -15.61 4.38
CA VAL A 60 -27.50 -16.39 5.40
C VAL A 60 -27.56 -17.82 4.89
N ASP A 61 -27.10 -18.75 5.70
CA ASP A 61 -27.18 -20.20 5.45
C ASP A 61 -27.76 -20.90 6.68
N TYR A 62 -27.99 -22.21 6.62
CA TYR A 62 -28.49 -23.00 7.74
C TYR A 62 -27.39 -23.89 8.32
N GLY A 63 -26.96 -23.56 9.54
CA GLY A 63 -26.15 -24.46 10.37
C GLY A 63 -27.01 -25.55 11.03
N LYS A 64 -26.37 -26.56 11.60
CA LYS A 64 -27.02 -27.56 12.46
C LYS A 64 -26.44 -27.50 13.86
N THR A 65 -27.30 -27.51 14.87
CA THR A 65 -26.89 -27.73 16.26
C THR A 65 -26.44 -29.17 16.47
N SER A 66 -25.82 -29.45 17.62
CA SER A 66 -25.50 -30.83 18.05
C SER A 66 -26.73 -31.72 18.17
N SER A 67 -27.92 -31.14 18.40
CA SER A 67 -29.21 -31.83 18.40
C SER A 67 -29.85 -32.02 17.01
N GLY A 68 -29.16 -31.59 15.93
CA GLY A 68 -29.66 -31.71 14.55
C GLY A 68 -30.66 -30.62 14.13
N GLN A 69 -31.00 -29.67 15.01
CA GLN A 69 -31.88 -28.54 14.70
C GLN A 69 -31.20 -27.62 13.68
N ARG A 70 -31.88 -27.32 12.57
CA ARG A 70 -31.40 -26.31 11.60
C ARG A 70 -31.59 -24.92 12.19
N ILE A 71 -30.53 -24.13 12.24
CA ILE A 71 -30.54 -22.75 12.72
C ILE A 71 -29.98 -21.82 11.63
N PRO A 72 -30.57 -20.65 11.39
CA PRO A 72 -30.00 -19.69 10.46
C PRO A 72 -28.66 -19.18 11.02
N VAL A 73 -27.64 -19.18 10.18
CA VAL A 73 -26.30 -18.67 10.43
C VAL A 73 -26.04 -17.56 9.42
N THR A 74 -25.77 -16.36 9.93
CA THR A 74 -25.37 -15.23 9.08
C THR A 74 -23.85 -15.15 9.04
N THR A 75 -23.28 -15.23 7.85
CA THR A 75 -21.85 -15.01 7.62
C THR A 75 -21.66 -13.62 7.03
N LYS A 76 -20.83 -12.81 7.69
CA LYS A 76 -20.44 -11.48 7.22
C LYS A 76 -18.97 -11.51 6.81
N VAL A 77 -18.69 -11.15 5.56
CA VAL A 77 -17.34 -11.02 5.01
C VAL A 77 -17.09 -9.55 4.72
N THR A 78 -16.10 -8.97 5.39
CA THR A 78 -15.66 -7.60 5.14
C THR A 78 -14.35 -7.64 4.36
N HIS A 79 -14.38 -7.11 3.14
CA HIS A 79 -13.19 -6.88 2.35
C HIS A 79 -12.73 -5.43 2.55
N VAL A 80 -11.49 -5.24 3.04
CA VAL A 80 -10.92 -3.92 3.30
C VAL A 80 -9.54 -3.85 2.67
N VAL A 81 -9.30 -2.86 1.83
CA VAL A 81 -7.94 -2.54 1.38
C VAL A 81 -7.28 -1.68 2.46
N THR A 82 -6.17 -2.17 3.01
CA THR A 82 -5.44 -1.47 4.07
C THR A 82 -4.02 -1.12 3.67
N VAL A 83 -3.56 -1.61 2.52
CA VAL A 83 -2.24 -1.33 1.96
C VAL A 83 -2.41 -0.63 0.62
N PHE A 84 -1.64 0.43 0.41
CA PHE A 84 -1.69 1.24 -0.81
C PHE A 84 -0.28 1.55 -1.27
N THR A 85 -0.05 1.52 -2.58
CA THR A 85 1.20 2.01 -3.17
C THR A 85 1.01 3.48 -3.56
N ILE A 86 1.89 4.36 -3.11
CA ILE A 86 1.87 5.77 -3.53
C ILE A 86 2.41 5.84 -4.96
N ARG A 87 1.62 6.31 -5.92
CA ARG A 87 2.06 6.52 -7.32
C ARG A 87 2.41 7.97 -7.63
N GLU A 88 1.73 8.90 -6.98
CA GLU A 88 1.97 10.33 -7.16
C GLU A 88 1.64 11.09 -5.88
N LEU A 89 2.37 12.17 -5.62
CA LEU A 89 2.10 13.11 -4.53
C LEU A 89 1.61 14.44 -5.11
N GLY A 90 0.36 14.76 -4.84
CA GLY A 90 -0.29 16.00 -5.22
C GLY A 90 -0.19 17.09 -4.15
N PRO A 91 -0.74 18.27 -4.43
CA PRO A 91 -0.81 19.36 -3.46
C PRO A 91 -1.75 19.01 -2.29
N SER A 92 -1.61 19.70 -1.16
CA SER A 92 -2.58 19.64 -0.05
C SER A 92 -2.94 18.22 0.42
N GLN A 93 -1.94 17.35 0.55
CA GLN A 93 -2.08 15.95 1.03
C GLN A 93 -2.89 15.03 0.09
N TRP A 94 -3.11 15.43 -1.16
CA TRP A 94 -3.60 14.52 -2.19
C TRP A 94 -2.49 13.54 -2.59
N ALA A 95 -2.84 12.28 -2.76
CA ALA A 95 -1.96 11.25 -3.32
C ALA A 95 -2.73 10.36 -4.28
N LEU A 96 -2.07 9.94 -5.36
CA LEU A 96 -2.58 8.91 -6.25
C LEU A 96 -2.22 7.56 -5.64
N LEU A 97 -3.23 6.82 -5.18
CA LEU A 97 -3.06 5.54 -4.52
C LEU A 97 -3.37 4.41 -5.51
N GLU A 98 -2.43 3.48 -5.67
CA GLU A 98 -2.70 2.21 -6.32
C GLU A 98 -3.25 1.19 -5.31
N HIS A 99 -4.29 0.47 -5.74
CA HIS A 99 -5.01 -0.50 -4.95
C HIS A 99 -5.65 -1.54 -5.88
N PRO A 100 -6.24 -2.65 -5.38
CA PRO A 100 -6.86 -3.64 -6.26
C PRO A 100 -8.08 -3.06 -6.97
N SER A 101 -8.28 -3.46 -8.22
CA SER A 101 -9.43 -3.07 -9.05
C SER A 101 -10.76 -3.61 -8.50
N SER A 102 -10.72 -4.79 -7.88
CA SER A 102 -11.86 -5.36 -7.17
C SER A 102 -11.60 -5.42 -5.66
N LEU A 103 -12.57 -4.91 -4.88
CA LEU A 103 -12.52 -5.04 -3.42
C LEU A 103 -12.60 -6.49 -2.97
N SER A 104 -13.11 -7.44 -3.77
CA SER A 104 -13.05 -8.87 -3.40
C SER A 104 -11.63 -9.36 -3.16
N ASP A 105 -10.65 -8.75 -3.85
CA ASP A 105 -9.27 -9.18 -3.87
C ASP A 105 -8.42 -8.47 -2.81
N ALA A 106 -9.04 -7.63 -1.97
CA ALA A 106 -8.37 -6.86 -0.93
C ALA A 106 -7.53 -7.73 0.01
N ALA A 107 -8.02 -8.91 0.39
CA ALA A 107 -7.28 -9.84 1.24
C ALA A 107 -6.01 -10.37 0.53
N THR A 108 -6.13 -10.77 -0.74
CA THR A 108 -5.00 -11.22 -1.56
C THR A 108 -3.97 -10.12 -1.74
N TRP A 109 -4.43 -8.91 -2.07
CA TRP A 109 -3.60 -7.72 -2.22
C TRP A 109 -2.82 -7.37 -0.94
N ASN A 110 -3.53 -7.22 0.19
CA ASN A 110 -2.89 -6.89 1.46
C ASN A 110 -1.86 -7.95 1.85
N LEU A 111 -2.18 -9.23 1.65
CA LEU A 111 -1.26 -10.34 1.95
C LEU A 111 -0.05 -10.35 1.02
N GLN A 112 -0.25 -10.10 -0.27
CA GLN A 112 0.83 -9.99 -1.26
C GLN A 112 1.81 -8.89 -0.86
N ARG A 113 1.32 -7.66 -0.68
CA ARG A 113 2.15 -6.48 -0.35
C ARG A 113 2.88 -6.63 0.98
N THR A 114 2.18 -7.06 2.03
CA THR A 114 2.81 -7.29 3.35
C THR A 114 3.82 -8.46 3.33
N SER A 115 3.57 -9.51 2.53
CA SER A 115 4.54 -10.59 2.38
C SER A 115 5.79 -10.14 1.64
N ALA A 116 5.64 -9.33 0.58
CA ALA A 116 6.76 -8.75 -0.16
C ALA A 116 7.63 -7.86 0.74
N ALA A 117 7.03 -7.00 1.57
CA ALA A 117 7.76 -6.14 2.52
C ALA A 117 8.63 -6.92 3.52
N LYS A 118 8.23 -8.16 3.85
CA LYS A 118 8.97 -9.04 4.77
C LYS A 118 10.12 -9.79 4.08
N LEU A 119 10.21 -9.80 2.75
CA LEU A 119 11.26 -10.47 1.99
C LEU A 119 12.54 -9.63 1.85
N ASN A 120 12.99 -9.04 2.96
CA ASN A 120 14.29 -8.35 3.02
C ASN A 120 15.44 -9.30 3.39
N SER A 121 16.67 -8.90 3.08
CA SER A 121 17.89 -9.70 3.27
C SER A 121 18.06 -10.22 4.70
N GLN A 122 17.72 -9.40 5.71
CA GLN A 122 17.86 -9.78 7.12
C GLN A 122 16.89 -10.91 7.49
N ASN A 123 15.61 -10.78 7.11
CA ASN A 123 14.61 -11.82 7.35
C ASN A 123 14.90 -13.09 6.57
N ILE A 124 15.32 -12.97 5.30
CA ILE A 124 15.69 -14.13 4.48
C ILE A 124 16.79 -14.93 5.18
N LYS A 125 17.87 -14.25 5.61
CA LYS A 125 18.97 -14.90 6.33
C LYS A 125 18.51 -15.55 7.64
N LYS A 126 17.66 -14.86 8.42
CA LYS A 126 17.11 -15.39 9.68
C LYS A 126 16.25 -16.63 9.44
N LEU A 127 15.34 -16.58 8.48
CA LEU A 127 14.39 -17.66 8.17
C LEU A 127 15.07 -18.87 7.53
N GLN A 128 16.15 -18.69 6.76
CA GLN A 128 16.88 -19.80 6.16
C GLN A 128 17.59 -20.72 7.18
N SER A 129 17.78 -20.25 8.42
CA SER A 129 18.53 -20.98 9.46
C SER A 129 17.78 -22.16 10.07
N THR A 130 16.46 -22.26 9.88
CA THR A 130 15.62 -23.34 10.42
C THR A 130 14.68 -23.90 9.36
N ASP A 131 14.27 -25.16 9.48
CA ASP A 131 13.37 -25.77 8.50
C ASP A 131 11.97 -25.13 8.50
N ASP A 132 11.45 -24.81 9.70
CA ASP A 132 10.23 -24.02 9.86
C ASP A 132 10.33 -22.63 9.18
N GLY A 133 11.50 -22.01 9.28
CA GLY A 133 11.77 -20.71 8.65
C GLY A 133 11.83 -20.82 7.12
N LYS A 134 12.42 -21.89 6.57
CA LYS A 134 12.41 -22.15 5.11
C LYS A 134 10.99 -22.31 4.57
N LYS A 135 10.13 -23.07 5.27
CA LYS A 135 8.71 -23.22 4.89
C LYS A 135 7.98 -21.87 4.95
N ARG A 136 8.22 -21.08 6.00
CA ARG A 136 7.67 -19.71 6.10
C ARG A 136 8.14 -18.81 4.95
N LEU A 137 9.40 -18.93 4.56
CA LEU A 137 9.97 -18.17 3.45
C LEU A 137 9.35 -18.57 2.11
N GLU A 138 9.07 -19.86 1.90
CA GLU A 138 8.32 -20.35 0.73
C GLU A 138 6.90 -19.77 0.68
N ASP A 139 6.19 -19.76 1.81
CA ASP A 139 4.85 -19.16 1.90
C ASP A 139 4.88 -17.66 1.58
N LEU A 140 5.82 -16.91 2.17
CA LEU A 140 5.98 -15.47 1.90
C LEU A 140 6.25 -15.21 0.42
N ARG A 141 7.14 -15.99 -0.21
CA ARG A 141 7.43 -15.90 -1.65
C ARG A 141 6.22 -16.27 -2.50
N ARG A 142 5.44 -17.28 -2.10
CA ARG A 142 4.21 -17.67 -2.81
C ARG A 142 3.22 -16.52 -2.80
N TYR A 143 2.93 -15.94 -1.64
CA TYR A 143 1.98 -14.84 -1.53
C TYR A 143 2.44 -13.57 -2.24
N ALA A 144 3.73 -13.22 -2.14
CA ALA A 144 4.29 -12.04 -2.82
C ALA A 144 4.23 -12.13 -4.36
N LYS A 145 4.16 -13.34 -4.92
CA LYS A 145 4.05 -13.59 -6.36
C LYS A 145 2.63 -13.58 -6.91
N ASN A 146 1.61 -13.51 -6.06
CA ASN A 146 0.23 -13.42 -6.53
C ASN A 146 0.07 -12.18 -7.42
N SER A 147 -0.64 -12.31 -8.53
CA SER A 147 -1.02 -11.16 -9.35
C SER A 147 -2.43 -10.72 -8.96
N VAL A 148 -2.63 -9.42 -8.84
CA VAL A 148 -3.93 -8.80 -8.56
C VAL A 148 -4.06 -7.62 -9.50
N ASP A 149 -5.17 -7.55 -10.23
CA ASP A 149 -5.43 -6.41 -11.11
C ASP A 149 -5.55 -5.13 -10.27
N THR A 150 -4.90 -4.07 -10.72
CA THR A 150 -4.83 -2.80 -9.99
C THR A 150 -5.52 -1.66 -10.72
N THR A 151 -5.95 -0.69 -9.92
CA THR A 151 -6.43 0.60 -10.39
C THR A 151 -5.82 1.70 -9.52
N GLN A 152 -5.99 2.95 -9.93
CA GLN A 152 -5.40 4.12 -9.26
C GLN A 152 -6.49 5.15 -8.98
N THR A 153 -6.51 5.67 -7.75
CA THR A 153 -7.49 6.65 -7.30
C THR A 153 -6.81 7.79 -6.57
N TRP A 154 -7.14 9.03 -6.93
CA TRP A 154 -6.72 10.20 -6.16
C TRP A 154 -7.47 10.26 -4.84
N VAL A 155 -6.73 10.34 -3.73
CA VAL A 155 -7.28 10.39 -2.38
C VAL A 155 -6.62 11.52 -1.61
N ASN A 156 -7.44 12.28 -0.88
CA ASN A 156 -6.92 13.24 0.10
C ASN A 156 -6.60 12.51 1.41
N LEU A 157 -5.31 12.38 1.71
CA LEU A 157 -4.80 11.68 2.88
C LEU A 157 -5.07 12.41 4.21
N ALA A 158 -5.54 13.65 4.18
CA ALA A 158 -6.03 14.35 5.38
C ALA A 158 -7.20 13.63 6.06
N HIS A 159 -7.92 12.78 5.32
CA HIS A 159 -9.04 11.99 5.85
C HIS A 159 -8.62 10.60 6.37
N ALA A 160 -7.34 10.23 6.27
CA ALA A 160 -6.84 9.01 6.88
C ALA A 160 -6.67 9.22 8.40
N PHE A 161 -7.07 8.22 9.19
CA PHE A 161 -6.82 8.19 10.64
C PHE A 161 -5.35 7.89 10.96
N ALA A 162 -4.75 6.99 10.18
CA ALA A 162 -3.37 6.58 10.37
C ALA A 162 -2.72 6.23 9.04
N ILE A 163 -1.44 6.58 8.92
CA ILE A 163 -0.59 6.23 7.79
C ILE A 163 0.74 5.74 8.36
N SER A 164 1.17 4.54 7.99
CA SER A 164 2.43 3.98 8.48
C SER A 164 3.13 3.14 7.41
N PRO A 165 4.47 3.03 7.46
CA PRO A 165 5.19 2.09 6.61
C PRO A 165 4.74 0.65 6.86
N LEU A 166 4.86 -0.21 5.85
CA LEU A 166 4.63 -1.64 6.06
C LEU A 166 5.63 -2.24 7.06
N PRO A 167 5.18 -3.13 7.96
CA PRO A 167 6.07 -3.82 8.87
C PRO A 167 6.99 -4.77 8.09
N THR A 168 8.29 -4.51 8.17
CA THR A 168 9.31 -5.31 7.49
C THR A 168 9.78 -6.49 8.32
N GLU A 169 9.54 -6.52 9.64
CA GLU A 169 9.89 -7.64 10.50
C GLU A 169 8.88 -8.80 10.34
N ASP A 170 9.36 -10.04 10.16
CA ASP A 170 8.50 -11.23 10.22
C ASP A 170 8.27 -11.62 11.68
N THR A 171 7.37 -10.92 12.34
CA THR A 171 6.77 -11.34 13.62
C THR A 171 5.57 -12.24 13.32
N ARG A 172 5.57 -13.46 13.88
CA ARG A 172 4.41 -14.36 13.76
C ARG A 172 3.26 -13.74 14.55
N PRO A 173 2.09 -13.45 13.93
CA PRO A 173 0.94 -12.98 14.70
C PRO A 173 0.54 -14.05 15.72
N LYS A 174 0.44 -13.66 16.99
CA LYS A 174 -0.14 -14.52 18.03
C LYS A 174 -1.65 -14.49 17.86
N ILE A 175 -2.22 -15.53 17.26
CA ILE A 175 -3.67 -15.67 17.16
C ILE A 175 -4.16 -16.35 18.44
N SER A 176 -4.89 -15.61 19.28
CA SER A 176 -5.70 -16.18 20.36
C SER A 176 -7.15 -16.27 19.88
N VAL A 177 -7.69 -17.49 19.79
CA VAL A 177 -9.10 -17.70 19.46
C VAL A 177 -9.88 -17.77 20.76
N ASN A 178 -10.76 -16.80 21.00
CA ASN A 178 -11.68 -16.80 22.13
C ASN A 178 -13.07 -17.17 21.62
N VAL A 179 -13.57 -18.36 22.00
CA VAL A 179 -14.89 -18.85 21.59
C VAL A 179 -15.87 -18.60 22.72
N THR A 180 -16.76 -17.62 22.55
CA THR A 180 -17.86 -17.38 23.49
C THR A 180 -19.11 -18.13 23.04
N ILE A 181 -19.50 -19.17 23.79
CA ILE A 181 -20.77 -19.88 23.59
C ILE A 181 -21.83 -19.17 24.44
N GLY A 182 -22.82 -18.55 23.79
CA GLY A 182 -23.95 -17.94 24.48
C GLY A 182 -24.76 -19.01 25.23
N LYS A 183 -24.98 -18.81 26.54
CA LYS A 183 -25.90 -19.65 27.33
C LYS A 183 -27.32 -19.46 26.79
N ARG A 184 -27.97 -20.56 26.41
CA ARG A 184 -29.41 -20.63 26.18
C ARG A 184 -30.07 -20.47 27.54
N ASN A 185 -30.81 -19.39 27.78
CA ASN A 185 -31.70 -19.31 28.93
C ASN A 185 -32.79 -20.36 28.72
N SER A 186 -32.88 -21.30 29.66
CA SER A 186 -33.98 -22.24 29.77
C SER A 186 -35.00 -21.61 30.71
N ASP A 187 -36.14 -21.20 30.18
CA ASP A 187 -37.36 -21.01 30.97
C ASP A 187 -38.03 -22.37 31.20
#